data_AF-A0A962H1A4-F1
#
_entry.id   AF-A0A962H1A4-F1
#
_cell.length_a   1.000
_cell.length_b   1.000
_cell.length_c   1.000
_cell.angle_alpha   90.00
_cell.angle_beta   90.00
_cell.angle_gamma   90.00
#
_symmetry.space_group_name_H-M   'P 1'
#
loop_
_entity.id
_entity.type
_entity.pdbx_description
1 polymer ?
#
loop_
_entity_poly.entity_id
_entity_poly.type
_entity_poly.pdbx_seq_one_letter_code
_entity_poly.pdbx_strand_id
1 'polypeptide(L)'
;VRELAQAGVPVGVFVAPVIPAITDHELETIMGAAHEAGASIISYTLVRLPHQVAPLFREWLEVHFPQRAAHVMSLIQQMRGGRDNDPRFGSRMRGEGQFAELLRQRFQLARKKLGFTSRDERPELRCDLFQAPTRPRPASPQGDLFGG
;
A
#
# COMPACT_ATOMS: atom_id res chain seq x y z
N VAL A 1 -7.39 12.76 -10.82
CA VAL A 1 -8.38 12.67 -9.72
C VAL A 1 -9.54 13.61 -9.96
N ARG A 2 -9.32 14.93 -9.98
CA ARG A 2 -10.38 15.96 -10.15
C ARG A 2 -11.30 15.74 -11.34
N GLU A 3 -10.75 15.51 -12.53
CA GLU A 3 -11.54 15.29 -13.74
C GLU A 3 -12.47 14.06 -13.64
N LEU A 4 -11.94 12.93 -13.14
CA LEU A 4 -12.72 11.70 -12.94
C LEU A 4 -13.83 11.91 -11.89
N ALA A 5 -13.50 12.57 -10.78
CA ALA A 5 -14.48 12.87 -9.73
C ALA A 5 -15.60 13.79 -10.24
N GLN A 6 -15.26 14.82 -11.02
CA GLN A 6 -16.24 15.72 -11.67
C GLN A 6 -17.11 15.00 -12.70
N ALA A 7 -16.58 13.97 -13.36
CA ALA A 7 -17.35 13.10 -14.25
C ALA A 7 -18.22 12.06 -13.50
N GLY A 8 -18.26 12.09 -12.17
CA GLY A 8 -19.06 11.16 -11.36
C GLY A 8 -18.44 9.76 -11.20
N VAL A 9 -17.18 9.57 -11.61
CA VAL A 9 -16.47 8.29 -11.44
C VAL A 9 -15.92 8.21 -10.00
N PRO A 10 -16.21 7.15 -9.22
CA PRO A 10 -15.62 6.96 -7.91
C PRO A 10 -14.09 6.83 -7.99
N VAL A 11 -13.36 7.70 -7.27
CA VAL A 11 -11.89 7.73 -7.31
C VAL A 11 -11.29 7.34 -5.96
N GLY A 12 -10.30 6.46 -6.00
CA GLY A 12 -9.42 6.15 -4.88
C GLY A 12 -8.00 6.60 -5.10
N VAL A 13 -7.34 7.06 -4.04
CA VAL A 13 -5.90 7.34 -4.02
C VAL A 13 -5.19 6.33 -3.12
N PHE A 14 -4.05 5.84 -3.60
CA PHE A 14 -3.18 4.94 -2.84
C PHE A 14 -1.84 5.60 -2.60
N VAL A 15 -1.58 5.97 -1.34
CA VAL A 15 -0.34 6.64 -0.94
C VAL A 15 0.75 5.57 -0.78
N ALA A 16 1.66 5.51 -1.75
CA ALA A 16 2.68 4.47 -1.82
C ALA A 16 3.93 4.95 -2.59
N PRO A 17 5.14 4.52 -2.17
CA PRO A 17 5.43 3.85 -0.90
C PRO A 17 5.48 4.85 0.26
N VAL A 18 4.92 4.47 1.41
CA VAL A 18 5.23 5.15 2.67
C VAL A 18 6.55 4.61 3.20
N ILE A 19 7.57 5.47 3.25
CA ILE A 19 8.91 5.16 3.72
C ILE A 19 9.11 5.89 5.06
N PRO A 20 9.37 5.17 6.17
CA PRO A 20 9.55 5.78 7.47
C PRO A 20 10.75 6.74 7.47
N ALA A 21 10.59 7.90 8.11
CA ALA A 21 11.55 8.99 8.18
C ALA A 21 11.94 9.62 6.82
N ILE A 22 11.23 9.30 5.74
CA ILE A 22 11.42 9.93 4.41
C ILE A 22 10.10 10.50 3.90
N THR A 23 9.07 9.69 3.66
CA THR A 23 7.79 10.16 3.08
C THR A 23 6.61 10.05 4.05
N ASP A 24 6.77 9.41 5.21
CA ASP A 24 5.67 9.19 6.16
C ASP A 24 5.07 10.49 6.71
N HIS A 25 5.85 11.56 6.78
CA HIS A 25 5.40 12.88 7.21
C HIS A 25 4.47 13.58 6.19
N GLU A 26 4.48 13.14 4.93
CA GLU A 26 3.67 13.71 3.85
C GLU A 26 2.25 13.12 3.79
N LEU A 27 2.00 12.05 4.56
CA LEU A 27 0.79 11.24 4.49
C LEU A 27 -0.48 12.09 4.59
N GLU A 28 -0.61 12.89 5.64
CA GLU A 28 -1.81 13.71 5.88
C GLU A 28 -1.98 14.82 4.84
N THR A 29 -0.88 15.40 4.35
CA THR A 29 -0.91 16.42 3.28
C THR A 29 -1.42 15.83 1.98
N ILE A 30 -0.91 14.65 1.59
CA ILE A 30 -1.37 13.93 0.39
C ILE A 30 -2.85 13.54 0.53
N MET A 31 -3.27 13.10 1.72
CA MET A 31 -4.68 12.79 2.00
C MET A 31 -5.57 14.02 1.85
N GLY A 32 -5.16 15.18 2.36
CA GLY A 32 -5.89 16.45 2.19
C GLY A 32 -6.04 16.82 0.71
N ALA A 33 -4.94 16.82 -0.04
CA ALA A 33 -4.94 17.12 -1.47
C ALA A 33 -5.79 16.12 -2.28
N ALA A 34 -5.76 14.83 -1.93
CA ALA A 34 -6.58 13.81 -2.57
C ALA A 34 -8.08 14.06 -2.34
N HIS A 35 -8.46 14.42 -1.11
CA HIS A 35 -9.84 14.75 -0.77
C HIS A 35 -10.31 16.01 -1.50
N GLU A 36 -9.51 17.08 -1.51
CA GLU A 36 -9.81 18.34 -2.25
C GLU A 36 -9.93 18.13 -3.76
N ALA A 37 -9.25 17.12 -4.29
CA ALA A 37 -9.38 16.71 -5.69
C ALA A 37 -10.60 15.80 -5.95
N GLY A 38 -11.40 15.46 -4.93
CA GLY A 38 -12.62 14.66 -5.06
C GLY A 38 -12.43 13.16 -4.92
N ALA A 39 -11.31 12.68 -4.36
CA ALA A 39 -11.17 11.26 -4.03
C ALA A 39 -12.08 10.89 -2.85
N SER A 40 -12.88 9.84 -3.01
CA SER A 40 -13.74 9.30 -1.94
C SER A 40 -13.08 8.15 -1.19
N ILE A 41 -12.10 7.49 -1.82
CA ILE A 41 -11.38 6.35 -1.25
C ILE A 41 -9.91 6.73 -1.02
N ILE A 42 -9.37 6.34 0.14
CA ILE A 42 -7.96 6.53 0.48
C ILE A 42 -7.39 5.28 1.12
N SER A 43 -6.14 4.96 0.82
CA SER A 43 -5.39 3.87 1.44
C SER A 43 -3.89 4.17 1.34
N TYR A 44 -3.06 3.45 2.09
CA TYR A 44 -1.61 3.56 2.01
C TYR A 44 -0.95 2.19 2.11
N THR A 45 0.31 2.09 1.68
CA THR A 45 1.13 0.92 1.98
C THR A 45 2.56 1.33 2.31
N LEU A 46 3.14 0.62 3.28
CA LEU A 46 4.56 0.73 3.56
C LEU A 46 5.40 0.26 2.38
N VAL A 47 6.61 0.82 2.26
CA VAL A 47 7.63 0.31 1.34
C VAL A 47 7.84 -1.21 1.54
N ARG A 48 8.10 -1.88 0.42
CA ARG A 48 8.34 -3.32 0.35
C ARG A 48 9.68 -3.56 -0.31
N LEU A 49 10.49 -4.41 0.32
CA LEU A 49 11.87 -4.68 -0.11
C LEU A 49 12.08 -6.17 -0.45
N PRO A 50 11.33 -6.75 -1.41
CA PRO A 50 11.50 -8.16 -1.75
C PRO A 50 12.84 -8.42 -2.44
N HIS A 51 13.53 -9.49 -2.04
CA HIS A 51 14.73 -10.02 -2.71
C HIS A 51 15.77 -8.92 -3.02
N GLN A 52 16.12 -8.75 -4.31
CA GLN A 52 17.13 -7.80 -4.80
C GLN A 52 16.75 -6.32 -4.58
N VAL A 53 15.49 -6.02 -4.25
CA VAL A 53 15.09 -4.63 -3.96
C VAL A 53 15.69 -4.14 -2.64
N ALA A 54 15.90 -5.01 -1.65
CA ALA A 54 16.49 -4.62 -0.38
C ALA A 54 17.92 -4.05 -0.49
N PRO A 55 18.89 -4.74 -1.14
CA PRO A 55 20.23 -4.18 -1.31
C PRO A 55 20.23 -2.89 -2.14
N LEU A 56 19.47 -2.85 -3.25
CA LEU A 56 19.36 -1.63 -4.07
C LEU A 56 18.80 -0.44 -3.29
N PHE A 57 17.80 -0.68 -2.43
CA PHE A 57 17.23 0.37 -1.60
C PHE A 57 18.21 0.87 -0.54
N ARG A 58 19.03 -0.01 0.03
CA ARG A 58 20.10 0.38 0.97
C ARG A 58 21.14 1.25 0.28
N GLU A 59 21.61 0.86 -0.89
CA GLU A 59 22.55 1.66 -1.69
C GLU A 59 21.96 3.04 -2.03
N TRP A 60 20.69 3.07 -2.44
CA TRP A 60 19.98 4.33 -2.69
C TRP A 60 19.88 5.21 -1.45
N LEU A 61 19.63 4.63 -0.27
CA LEU A 61 19.62 5.38 0.99
C LEU A 61 20.99 5.95 1.33
N GLU A 62 22.08 5.20 1.14
CA GLU A 62 23.44 5.70 1.39
C GLU A 62 23.79 6.87 0.47
N VAL A 63 23.31 6.85 -0.78
CA VAL A 63 23.55 7.93 -1.74
C VAL A 63 22.73 9.18 -1.42
N HIS A 64 21.42 9.03 -1.15
CA HIS A 64 20.50 10.17 -1.07
C HIS A 64 20.19 10.63 0.35
N PHE A 65 20.33 9.74 1.33
CA PHE A 65 19.98 9.98 2.73
C PHE A 65 21.01 9.37 3.71
N PRO A 66 22.33 9.57 3.53
CA PRO A 66 23.37 8.86 4.28
C PRO A 66 23.21 8.98 5.80
N GLN A 67 22.86 10.16 6.29
CA GLN A 67 22.67 10.42 7.72
C GLN A 67 21.44 9.71 8.33
N ARG A 68 20.48 9.30 7.48
CA ARG A 68 19.24 8.63 7.89
C ARG A 68 19.20 7.16 7.51
N ALA A 69 20.10 6.67 6.65
CA ALA A 69 20.02 5.34 6.05
C ALA A 69 19.86 4.22 7.08
N ALA A 70 20.74 4.18 8.08
CA ALA A 70 20.68 3.21 9.18
C ALA A 70 19.36 3.32 9.98
N HIS A 71 18.89 4.54 10.24
CA HIS A 71 17.64 4.77 10.98
C HIS A 71 16.41 4.31 10.20
N VAL A 72 16.32 4.65 8.91
CA VAL A 72 15.24 4.23 8.01
C VAL A 72 15.18 2.71 7.94
N MET A 73 16.32 2.04 7.74
CA MET A 73 16.38 0.59 7.71
C MET A 73 15.99 -0.05 9.04
N SER A 74 16.40 0.55 10.18
CA SER A 74 15.98 0.10 11.51
C SER A 74 14.46 0.16 11.68
N LEU A 75 13.82 1.27 11.29
CA LEU A 75 12.36 1.41 11.35
C LEU A 75 11.64 0.40 10.45
N ILE A 76 12.16 0.16 9.24
CA ILE A 76 11.62 -0.86 8.35
C ILE A 76 11.69 -2.24 9.03
N GLN A 77 12.83 -2.61 9.59
CA GLN A 77 13.00 -3.90 10.25
C GLN A 77 12.09 -4.06 11.47
N GLN A 78 11.96 -3.02 12.30
CA GLN A 78 11.02 -3.02 13.42
C GLN A 78 9.58 -3.27 12.96
N MET A 79 9.18 -2.70 11.82
CA MET A 79 7.85 -2.92 11.24
C MET A 79 7.64 -4.27 10.56
N ARG A 80 8.68 -5.11 10.50
CA ARG A 80 8.73 -6.37 9.73
C ARG A 80 9.26 -7.56 10.55
N GLY A 81 9.30 -7.43 11.87
CA GLY A 81 9.78 -8.49 12.76
C GLY A 81 11.29 -8.75 12.61
N GLY A 82 12.09 -7.69 12.45
CA GLY A 82 13.55 -7.75 12.34
C GLY A 82 14.10 -8.01 10.93
N ARG A 83 13.23 -8.09 9.91
CA ARG A 83 13.62 -8.39 8.51
C ARG A 83 13.45 -7.17 7.62
N ASP A 84 14.12 -7.14 6.48
CA ASP A 84 13.93 -6.04 5.51
C ASP A 84 12.55 -6.10 4.82
N ASN A 85 11.93 -7.27 4.82
CA ASN A 85 10.65 -7.50 4.16
C ASN A 85 9.82 -8.59 4.85
N ASP A 86 8.50 -8.49 4.71
CA ASP A 86 7.55 -9.54 5.12
C ASP A 86 6.76 -9.98 3.88
N PRO A 87 6.79 -11.27 3.49
CA PRO A 87 6.04 -11.75 2.32
C PRO A 87 4.56 -12.03 2.61
N ARG A 88 4.17 -12.18 3.89
CA ARG A 88 2.82 -12.60 4.29
C ARG A 88 1.76 -11.59 3.81
N PHE A 89 0.69 -12.08 3.20
CA PHE A 89 -0.40 -11.21 2.73
C PHE A 89 -1.03 -10.46 3.90
N GLY A 90 -1.48 -9.22 3.66
CA GLY A 90 -1.98 -8.34 4.72
C GLY A 90 -0.86 -7.64 5.49
N SER A 91 -0.03 -8.38 6.23
CA SER A 91 1.05 -7.79 7.04
C SER A 91 2.10 -7.08 6.18
N ARG A 92 2.40 -7.61 4.98
CA ARG A 92 3.30 -6.98 4.00
C ARG A 92 2.90 -5.55 3.61
N MET A 93 1.61 -5.19 3.72
CA MET A 93 1.14 -3.86 3.36
C MET A 93 1.12 -2.87 4.53
N ARG A 94 0.84 -3.37 5.74
CA ARG A 94 0.58 -2.55 6.94
C ARG A 94 1.75 -2.46 7.91
N GLY A 95 2.58 -3.50 8.01
CA GLY A 95 3.58 -3.64 9.05
C GLY A 95 3.00 -4.01 10.42
N GLU A 96 3.89 -4.19 11.39
CA GLU A 96 3.59 -4.48 12.80
C GLU A 96 4.45 -3.60 13.74
N GLY A 97 4.21 -3.67 15.04
CA GLY A 97 4.97 -2.90 16.03
C GLY A 97 4.55 -1.43 16.16
N GLN A 98 5.23 -0.71 17.05
CA GLN A 98 4.81 0.61 17.53
C GLN A 98 4.78 1.68 16.43
N PHE A 99 5.78 1.70 15.55
CA PHE A 99 5.83 2.70 14.48
C PHE A 99 4.72 2.49 13.44
N ALA A 100 4.45 1.23 13.04
CA ALA A 100 3.34 0.91 12.14
C ALA A 100 1.99 1.27 12.77
N GLU A 101 1.84 1.05 14.07
CA GLU A 101 0.64 1.40 14.83
C GLU A 101 0.44 2.92 14.91
N LEU A 102 1.49 3.69 15.17
CA LEU A 102 1.44 5.16 15.15
C LEU A 102 1.00 5.68 13.77
N LEU A 103 1.60 5.16 12.70
CA LEU A 103 1.24 5.52 11.32
C LEU A 103 -0.22 5.18 11.02
N ARG A 104 -0.68 4.00 11.47
CA ARG A 104 -2.07 3.57 11.32
C ARG A 104 -3.03 4.50 12.05
N GLN A 105 -2.71 4.91 13.28
CA GLN A 105 -3.54 5.83 14.06
C GLN A 105 -3.63 7.20 13.38
N ARG A 106 -2.48 7.76 12.98
CA ARG A 106 -2.40 9.00 12.17
C ARG A 106 -3.30 8.93 10.95
N PHE A 107 -3.15 7.86 10.16
CA PHE A 107 -3.97 7.63 8.97
C PHE A 107 -5.47 7.56 9.30
N GLN A 108 -5.89 6.79 10.30
CA GLN A 108 -7.32 6.65 10.62
C GLN A 108 -7.93 7.97 11.13
N LEU A 109 -7.19 8.73 11.93
CA LEU A 109 -7.63 10.04 12.42
C LEU A 109 -7.79 11.03 11.27
N ALA A 110 -6.79 11.14 10.39
CA ALA A 110 -6.85 11.99 9.20
C ALA A 110 -7.97 11.56 8.27
N ARG A 111 -8.13 10.24 8.04
CA ARG A 111 -9.18 9.68 7.20
C ARG A 111 -10.57 10.06 7.71
N LYS A 112 -10.80 9.93 9.02
CA LYS A 112 -12.06 10.31 9.67
C LYS A 112 -12.29 11.82 9.59
N LYS A 113 -11.26 12.62 9.89
CA LYS A 113 -11.34 14.09 9.89
C LYS A 113 -11.66 14.66 8.51
N LEU A 114 -11.08 14.08 7.45
CA LEU A 114 -11.29 14.51 6.07
C LEU A 114 -12.59 13.97 5.45
N GLY A 115 -13.30 13.05 6.11
CA GLY A 115 -14.59 12.54 5.60
C GLY A 115 -14.47 11.52 4.45
N PHE A 116 -13.36 10.78 4.36
CA PHE A 116 -13.24 9.71 3.38
C PHE A 116 -14.22 8.57 3.67
N THR A 117 -14.81 8.04 2.60
CA THR A 117 -15.83 6.99 2.61
C THR A 117 -15.39 5.76 3.42
N SER A 118 -16.30 5.27 4.27
CA SER A 118 -16.13 4.01 5.00
C SER A 118 -16.03 2.83 4.02
N ARG A 119 -15.67 1.62 4.48
CA ARG A 119 -15.64 0.48 3.54
C ARG A 119 -17.05 0.12 3.06
N ASP A 120 -18.03 0.29 3.93
CA ASP A 120 -19.41 -0.15 3.71
C ASP A 120 -20.20 0.85 2.83
N GLU A 121 -19.68 2.07 2.69
CA GLU A 121 -20.22 3.11 1.81
C GLU A 121 -19.58 3.10 0.40
N ARG A 122 -18.66 2.16 0.12
CA ARG A 122 -18.04 2.06 -1.21
C ARG A 122 -19.05 1.55 -2.24
N PRO A 123 -18.97 2.02 -3.50
CA PRO A 123 -19.79 1.48 -4.58
C PRO A 123 -19.64 -0.04 -4.67
N GLU A 124 -20.76 -0.75 -4.79
CA GLU A 124 -20.75 -2.18 -5.03
C GLU A 124 -20.16 -2.48 -6.39
N LEU A 125 -19.39 -3.58 -6.47
CA LEU A 125 -18.84 -4.04 -7.74
C LEU A 125 -19.97 -4.66 -8.57
N ARG A 126 -20.04 -4.27 -9.86
CA ARG A 126 -20.91 -4.94 -10.83
C ARG A 126 -20.33 -6.31 -11.16
N CYS A 127 -20.81 -7.32 -10.44
CA CYS A 127 -20.39 -8.72 -10.60
C CYS A 127 -21.32 -9.51 -11.54
N ASP A 128 -22.41 -8.92 -12.00
CA ASP A 128 -23.39 -9.53 -12.92
C ASP A 128 -22.82 -9.82 -14.31
N LEU A 129 -21.80 -9.06 -14.73
CA LEU A 129 -21.08 -9.25 -16.00
C LEU A 129 -19.89 -10.22 -15.86
N PHE A 130 -19.57 -10.66 -14.65
CA PHE A 130 -18.43 -11.55 -14.42
C PHE A 130 -18.78 -12.97 -14.88
N GLN A 131 -18.03 -13.46 -15.88
CA GLN A 131 -18.05 -14.87 -16.27
C GLN A 131 -16.80 -15.54 -15.72
N ALA A 132 -16.98 -16.42 -14.73
CA ALA A 132 -15.88 -17.25 -14.25
C ALA A 132 -15.32 -18.08 -15.41
N PRO A 133 -13.98 -18.25 -15.52
CA PRO A 133 -13.42 -19.15 -16.51
C PRO A 133 -14.01 -20.54 -16.31
N THR A 134 -14.43 -21.18 -17.40
CA THR A 134 -14.83 -22.59 -17.36
C THR A 134 -13.69 -23.39 -16.74
N ARG A 135 -14.00 -24.31 -15.81
CA ARG A 135 -13.01 -25.23 -15.22
C ARG A 135 -12.08 -25.74 -16.33
N PRO A 136 -10.75 -25.78 -16.12
CA PRO A 136 -9.84 -26.33 -17.11
C PRO A 136 -10.36 -27.70 -17.57
N ARG A 137 -10.45 -27.88 -18.90
CA ARG A 137 -10.71 -29.18 -19.51
C ARG A 137 -9.71 -30.20 -18.94
N PRO A 138 -10.07 -31.50 -18.78
CA PRO A 138 -9.15 -32.52 -18.26
C PRO A 138 -7.75 -32.42 -18.87
N ALA A 139 -6.76 -32.70 -18.01
CA ALA A 139 -5.32 -32.53 -18.16
C ALA A 139 -4.85 -32.25 -19.61
N SER A 140 -4.46 -31.01 -19.87
CA SER A 140 -3.54 -30.70 -20.96
C SER A 140 -2.12 -30.73 -20.39
N PRO A 141 -1.11 -31.21 -21.15
CA PRO A 141 0.29 -31.28 -20.68
C PRO A 141 0.88 -29.95 -20.22
N GLN A 142 0.21 -28.82 -20.48
CA GLN A 142 0.59 -27.50 -19.99
C GLN A 142 0.24 -27.25 -18.50
N GLY A 143 -0.66 -28.05 -17.92
CA GLY A 143 -1.00 -27.97 -16.49
C GLY A 143 0.03 -28.60 -15.55
N ASP A 144 0.88 -29.49 -16.07
CA ASP A 144 1.88 -30.25 -15.30
C ASP A 144 3.28 -29.61 -15.32
N LEU A 145 3.44 -28.46 -15.99
CA LEU A 145 4.74 -27.78 -16.15
C LEU A 145 5.27 -27.15 -14.86
N PHE A 146 4.42 -26.98 -13.85
CA PHE A 146 4.79 -26.52 -12.51
C PHE A 146 4.44 -27.63 -11.53
N GLY A 147 5.29 -28.66 -11.48
CA GLY A 147 5.12 -29.83 -10.62
C GLY A 147 4.86 -29.48 -9.15
N GLY A 148 4.06 -30.33 -8.50
CA GLY A 148 3.69 -30.22 -7.08
C GLY A 148 4.83 -30.50 -6.10
#